data_AF-A0A1R0ZJS0-F1
#
_entry.id   AF-A0A1R0ZJS0-F1
#
_cell.length_a   1.000
_cell.length_b   1.000
_cell.length_c   1.000
_cell.angle_alpha   90.00
_cell.angle_beta   90.00
_cell.angle_gamma   90.00
#
_symmetry.space_group_name_H-M   'P 1'
#
loop_
_entity.id
_entity.type
_entity.pdbx_description
1 polymer ?
#
loop_
_entity_poly.entity_id
_entity_poly.type
_entity_poly.pdbx_seq_one_letter_code
_entity_poly.pdbx_strand_id
1 'polypeptide(L)'
;MNEEFDLLYDCIVDYRHLNDTTQNRIVLSDPLTKRFCRFCCESTDEVSFRDKTHIISETLGNKILFSNYECSKCNKEIFGSKFEDALGKYVLPFKLISEVYGKKTSLTDKDIRTGHRIEYRKNDPILPEFNEHARKLIIDRTDEKRVTVENNEMTIQYTRQKYNPIDVYYALLKMALTLVPFEELERFMDTLIVFQAGGHEIEIDRGVVEFQPGIDPFNGTNAQLFRRKQEQLIDANYPYMVFKVSFGNFSIQIPVLTNEEFNQRKQSFMFQRSFEDSIIRIVDFENMAPYYTAVFSVLQKEMDEDQKRKLEEALKTNGYLN
;
A
#
# COMPACT_ATOMS: atom_id res chain seq x y z
N MET A 1 -21.53 1.92 -13.20
CA MET A 1 -21.15 1.79 -11.77
C MET A 1 -20.63 3.09 -11.17
N ASN A 2 -19.81 3.87 -11.87
CA ASN A 2 -19.21 5.10 -11.31
C ASN A 2 -19.84 6.41 -11.83
N GLU A 3 -21.04 6.37 -12.40
CA GLU A 3 -21.65 7.55 -13.04
C GLU A 3 -21.71 8.76 -12.09
N GLU A 4 -22.09 8.57 -10.82
CA GLU A 4 -22.07 9.66 -9.84
C GLU A 4 -20.66 10.19 -9.56
N PHE A 5 -19.66 9.31 -9.43
CA PHE A 5 -18.27 9.73 -9.23
C PHE A 5 -17.73 10.50 -10.45
N ASP A 6 -17.99 9.99 -11.65
CA ASP A 6 -17.53 10.56 -12.91
C ASP A 6 -18.24 11.90 -13.24
N LEU A 7 -19.43 12.14 -12.68
CA LEU A 7 -20.10 13.44 -12.71
C LEU A 7 -19.41 14.49 -11.82
N LEU A 8 -18.73 14.06 -10.76
CA LEU A 8 -18.08 14.94 -9.77
C LEU A 8 -16.59 15.18 -10.05
N TYR A 9 -15.89 14.19 -10.61
CA TYR A 9 -14.43 14.20 -10.71
C TYR A 9 -13.92 13.96 -12.14
N ASP A 10 -12.81 14.61 -12.47
CA ASP A 10 -11.97 14.31 -13.63
C ASP A 10 -10.73 13.52 -13.22
N CYS A 11 -10.39 12.46 -13.95
CA CYS A 11 -9.11 11.78 -13.78
C CYS A 11 -8.01 12.62 -14.45
N ILE A 12 -7.17 13.27 -13.64
CA ILE A 12 -6.09 14.15 -14.13
C ILE A 12 -4.73 13.46 -14.19
N VAL A 13 -4.57 12.33 -13.49
CA VAL A 13 -3.40 11.47 -13.55
C VAL A 13 -3.86 10.02 -13.59
N ASP A 14 -3.32 9.24 -14.53
CA ASP A 14 -3.52 7.79 -14.61
C ASP A 14 -2.21 7.09 -15.02
N TYR A 15 -1.51 6.51 -14.04
CA TYR A 15 -0.36 5.66 -14.27
C TYR A 15 -0.72 4.20 -14.03
N ARG A 16 -0.43 3.34 -15.02
CA ARG A 16 -0.74 1.91 -14.99
C ARG A 16 0.51 1.05 -15.02
N HIS A 17 0.40 -0.18 -14.52
CA HIS A 17 1.43 -1.23 -14.64
C HIS A 17 2.80 -0.81 -14.10
N LEU A 18 2.83 -0.09 -12.98
CA LEU A 18 4.04 0.45 -12.38
C LEU A 18 5.04 -0.61 -11.91
N ASN A 19 4.62 -1.87 -11.83
CA ASN A 19 5.42 -3.04 -11.50
C ASN A 19 6.10 -3.70 -12.72
N ASP A 20 5.76 -3.30 -13.94
CA ASP A 20 6.30 -3.87 -15.17
C ASP A 20 7.68 -3.29 -15.50
N THR A 21 8.73 -4.06 -15.19
CA THR A 21 10.12 -3.66 -15.42
C THR A 21 10.55 -3.69 -16.89
N THR A 22 9.70 -4.16 -17.81
CA THR A 22 9.98 -4.08 -19.25
C THR A 22 9.74 -2.68 -19.80
N GLN A 23 8.97 -1.86 -19.08
CA GLN A 23 8.70 -0.47 -19.43
C GLN A 23 9.86 0.45 -19.04
N ASN A 24 9.96 1.57 -19.76
CA ASN A 24 10.89 2.62 -19.42
C ASN A 24 10.53 3.25 -18.07
N ARG A 25 11.58 3.59 -17.30
CA ARG A 25 11.39 4.37 -16.06
C ARG A 25 10.86 5.76 -16.40
N ILE A 26 9.87 6.20 -15.64
CA ILE A 26 9.29 7.53 -15.69
C ILE A 26 9.87 8.31 -14.50
N VAL A 27 10.44 9.48 -14.77
CA VAL A 27 10.97 10.37 -13.73
C VAL A 27 10.29 11.73 -13.87
N LEU A 28 9.43 12.08 -12.92
CA LEU A 28 8.83 13.40 -12.88
C LEU A 28 9.85 14.40 -12.33
N SER A 29 10.02 15.53 -13.03
CA SER A 29 11.00 16.54 -12.67
C SER A 29 10.63 17.88 -13.28
N ASP A 30 10.89 18.94 -12.52
CA ASP A 30 10.87 20.30 -13.03
C ASP A 30 12.26 20.62 -13.64
N PRO A 31 12.37 21.62 -14.53
CA PRO A 31 13.66 22.10 -15.01
C PRO A 31 14.59 22.46 -13.86
N LEU A 32 15.89 22.17 -13.98
CA LEU A 32 16.86 22.41 -12.89
C LEU A 32 16.83 23.85 -12.37
N THR A 33 16.68 24.83 -13.25
CA THR A 33 16.63 26.27 -12.91
C THR A 33 15.38 26.67 -12.11
N LYS A 34 14.38 25.80 -12.02
CA LYS A 34 13.13 25.99 -11.27
C LYS A 34 12.94 24.92 -10.22
N ARG A 35 13.95 24.08 -9.97
CA ARG A 35 13.83 22.94 -9.08
C ARG A 35 13.93 23.40 -7.63
N PHE A 36 12.95 23.00 -6.85
CA PHE A 36 12.94 23.07 -5.40
C PHE A 36 12.24 21.83 -4.86
N CYS A 37 12.39 21.56 -3.56
CA CYS A 37 11.70 20.44 -2.93
C CYS A 37 10.23 20.81 -2.74
N ARG A 38 9.29 20.07 -3.34
CA ARG A 38 7.86 20.33 -3.20
C ARG A 38 7.33 20.14 -1.77
N PHE A 39 8.13 19.56 -0.88
CA PHE A 39 7.72 19.26 0.50
C PHE A 39 8.29 20.20 1.54
N CYS A 40 9.57 20.58 1.43
CA CYS A 40 10.16 21.58 2.33
C CYS A 40 10.29 22.97 1.74
N CYS A 41 9.96 23.14 0.45
CA CYS A 41 10.07 24.38 -0.30
C CYS A 41 11.50 24.95 -0.41
N GLU A 42 12.53 24.21 0.03
CA GLU A 42 13.94 24.60 -0.08
C GLU A 42 14.47 24.41 -1.50
N SER A 43 15.36 25.31 -1.91
CA SER A 43 15.96 25.36 -3.25
C SER A 43 17.10 24.34 -3.44
N THR A 44 17.59 24.18 -4.67
CA THR A 44 18.76 23.32 -4.96
C THR A 44 20.06 23.80 -4.31
N ASP A 45 20.13 25.05 -3.85
CA ASP A 45 21.30 25.60 -3.15
C ASP A 45 21.32 25.18 -1.67
N GLU A 46 20.15 24.83 -1.11
CA GLU A 46 19.98 24.47 0.29
C GLU A 46 19.88 22.95 0.50
N VAL A 47 19.31 22.24 -0.48
CA VAL A 47 19.10 20.78 -0.39
C VAL A 47 19.58 20.02 -1.62
N SER A 48 19.89 18.74 -1.40
CA SER A 48 20.34 17.84 -2.47
C SER A 48 19.26 16.86 -2.90
N PHE A 49 19.26 16.50 -4.18
CA PHE A 49 18.34 15.55 -4.82
C PHE A 49 19.13 14.32 -5.27
N ARG A 50 19.82 13.65 -4.33
CA ARG A 50 20.72 12.52 -4.64
C ARG A 50 20.00 11.18 -4.64
N ASP A 51 18.85 11.12 -3.98
CA ASP A 51 18.10 9.87 -3.81
C ASP A 51 17.17 9.63 -4.99
N LYS A 52 17.02 8.35 -5.34
CA LYS A 52 16.04 7.92 -6.33
C LYS A 52 14.71 7.68 -5.63
N THR A 53 13.89 8.72 -5.55
CA THR A 53 12.65 8.66 -4.81
C THR A 53 11.52 8.08 -5.66
N HIS A 54 10.86 7.05 -5.13
CA HIS A 54 9.66 6.49 -5.76
C HIS A 54 8.46 7.40 -5.45
N ILE A 55 7.61 7.64 -6.46
CA ILE A 55 6.35 8.38 -6.24
C ILE A 55 5.40 7.51 -5.45
N ILE A 56 5.10 6.33 -5.99
CA ILE A 56 4.34 5.28 -5.32
C ILE A 56 5.32 4.38 -4.59
N SER A 57 5.06 4.05 -3.33
CA SER A 57 5.99 3.22 -2.56
C SER A 57 6.33 1.92 -3.29
N GLU A 58 7.62 1.58 -3.29
CA GLU A 58 8.09 0.30 -3.82
C GLU A 58 7.45 -0.88 -3.05
N THR A 59 7.00 -0.69 -1.80
CA THR A 59 6.29 -1.73 -1.03
C THR A 59 4.98 -2.15 -1.67
N LEU A 60 4.37 -1.27 -2.49
CA LEU A 60 3.14 -1.52 -3.25
C LEU A 60 3.42 -2.07 -4.66
N GLY A 61 4.68 -2.37 -4.99
CA GLY A 61 5.07 -2.99 -6.25
C GLY A 61 5.60 -2.03 -7.32
N ASN A 62 5.62 -0.71 -7.08
CA ASN A 62 6.18 0.24 -8.05
C ASN A 62 7.68 -0.01 -8.32
N LYS A 63 8.06 -0.09 -9.59
CA LYS A 63 9.43 -0.26 -10.09
C LYS A 63 9.88 0.81 -11.08
N ILE A 64 8.94 1.56 -11.66
CA ILE A 64 9.22 2.43 -12.81
C ILE A 64 8.92 3.91 -12.58
N LEU A 65 8.07 4.29 -11.62
CA LEU A 65 7.68 5.70 -11.42
C LEU A 65 8.44 6.38 -10.28
N PHE A 66 9.23 7.38 -10.63
CA PHE A 66 10.13 8.13 -9.75
C PHE A 66 9.91 9.63 -9.84
N SER A 67 10.45 10.38 -8.88
CA SER A 67 10.37 11.83 -8.86
C SER A 67 11.66 12.50 -8.37
N ASN A 68 11.96 13.66 -8.94
CA ASN A 68 12.96 14.62 -8.47
C ASN A 68 12.34 15.80 -7.70
N TYR A 69 11.07 15.71 -7.31
CA TYR A 69 10.36 16.74 -6.54
C TYR A 69 10.69 16.74 -5.05
N GLU A 70 11.47 15.75 -4.59
CA GLU A 70 11.72 15.50 -3.18
C GLU A 70 13.21 15.48 -2.89
N CYS A 71 13.64 16.31 -1.94
CA CYS A 71 15.03 16.33 -1.53
C CYS A 71 15.38 15.13 -0.64
N SER A 72 16.68 14.82 -0.56
CA SER A 72 17.21 13.71 0.23
C SER A 72 16.86 13.78 1.72
N LYS A 73 16.75 15.00 2.28
CA LYS A 73 16.38 15.22 3.68
C LYS A 73 14.94 14.79 3.92
N CYS A 74 13.97 15.33 3.17
CA CYS A 74 12.56 14.93 3.26
C CYS A 74 12.39 13.43 3.04
N ASN A 75 13.01 12.87 2.00
CA ASN A 75 12.92 11.45 1.66
C ASN A 75 13.38 10.51 2.77
N LYS A 76 14.50 10.83 3.45
CA LYS A 76 15.05 9.95 4.48
C LYS A 76 14.46 10.23 5.85
N GLU A 77 14.40 11.50 6.23
CA GLU A 77 14.11 11.90 7.62
C GLU A 77 12.62 11.98 7.90
N ILE A 78 11.81 12.45 6.94
CA ILE A 78 10.36 12.63 7.11
C ILE A 78 9.62 11.38 6.61
N PHE A 79 9.80 11.04 5.34
CA PHE A 79 8.94 10.07 4.67
C PHE A 79 9.41 8.63 4.86
N GLY A 80 10.71 8.37 4.66
CA GLY A 80 11.28 7.03 4.69
C GLY A 80 11.34 6.40 6.09
N SER A 81 11.58 7.19 7.12
CA SER A 81 11.79 6.70 8.49
C SER A 81 10.49 6.35 9.23
N LYS A 82 9.40 7.09 8.94
CA LYS A 82 8.14 7.04 9.69
C LYS A 82 6.98 6.56 8.83
N PHE A 83 6.64 7.30 7.77
CA PHE A 83 5.43 7.04 6.99
C PHE A 83 5.54 5.78 6.13
N GLU A 84 6.66 5.58 5.43
CA GLU A 84 6.91 4.37 4.64
C GLU A 84 6.98 3.10 5.49
N ASP A 85 7.53 3.18 6.70
CA ASP A 85 7.54 2.06 7.65
C ASP A 85 6.12 1.71 8.13
N ALA A 86 5.33 2.72 8.51
CA ALA A 86 3.93 2.53 8.90
C ALA A 86 3.10 1.93 7.77
N LEU A 87 3.23 2.45 6.54
CA LEU A 87 2.59 1.90 5.35
C LEU A 87 3.00 0.45 5.11
N GLY A 88 4.31 0.15 5.17
CA GLY A 88 4.85 -1.19 4.96
C GLY A 88 4.27 -2.22 5.95
N LYS A 89 4.10 -1.83 7.22
CA LYS A 89 3.44 -2.64 8.24
C LYS A 89 1.94 -2.79 8.00
N TYR A 90 1.27 -1.71 7.57
CA TYR A 90 -0.16 -1.73 7.25
C TYR A 90 -0.48 -2.64 6.06
N VAL A 91 0.29 -2.59 4.98
CA VAL A 91 0.01 -3.37 3.77
C VAL A 91 0.60 -4.79 3.80
N LEU A 92 1.35 -5.18 4.85
CA LEU A 92 1.98 -6.50 4.90
C LEU A 92 0.99 -7.66 4.68
N PRO A 93 -0.20 -7.70 5.32
CA PRO A 93 -1.19 -8.73 5.03
C PRO A 93 -1.65 -8.70 3.56
N PHE A 94 -1.84 -7.52 2.99
CA PHE A 94 -2.28 -7.35 1.59
C PHE A 94 -1.23 -7.88 0.62
N LYS A 95 0.04 -7.61 0.90
CA LYS A 95 1.17 -8.12 0.13
C LYS A 95 1.29 -9.62 0.19
N LEU A 96 1.05 -10.23 1.36
CA LEU A 96 1.04 -11.69 1.49
C LEU A 96 -0.10 -12.28 0.65
N ILE A 97 -1.31 -11.77 0.79
CA ILE A 97 -2.50 -12.24 0.04
C ILE A 97 -2.30 -12.14 -1.47
N SER A 98 -1.79 -11.01 -1.94
CA SER A 98 -1.65 -10.70 -3.37
C SER A 98 -0.28 -10.99 -3.96
N GLU A 99 0.65 -11.51 -3.16
CA GLU A 99 2.05 -11.76 -3.55
C GLU A 99 2.75 -10.51 -4.15
N VAL A 100 2.49 -9.34 -3.57
CA VAL A 100 3.09 -8.08 -4.02
C VAL A 100 4.46 -7.89 -3.36
N TYR A 101 5.51 -8.03 -4.16
CA TYR A 101 6.90 -7.93 -3.73
C TYR A 101 7.44 -6.51 -3.90
N GLY A 102 8.07 -6.00 -2.84
CA GLY A 102 8.82 -4.75 -2.89
C GLY A 102 10.24 -4.97 -3.39
N LYS A 103 11.24 -4.37 -2.74
CA LYS A 103 12.66 -4.57 -3.06
C LYS A 103 13.12 -6.01 -2.84
N LYS A 104 12.57 -6.68 -1.82
CA LYS A 104 12.88 -8.07 -1.48
C LYS A 104 12.05 -9.04 -2.32
N THR A 105 12.63 -10.18 -2.63
CA THR A 105 11.98 -11.31 -3.34
C THR A 105 11.28 -12.28 -2.38
N SER A 106 11.17 -11.93 -1.09
CA SER A 106 10.45 -12.71 -0.08
C SER A 106 9.51 -11.84 0.73
N LEU A 107 8.42 -12.46 1.19
CA LEU A 107 7.46 -11.90 2.13
C LEU A 107 7.43 -12.81 3.35
N THR A 108 7.42 -12.21 4.54
CA THR A 108 7.47 -12.98 5.78
C THR A 108 6.64 -12.30 6.86
N ASP A 109 5.79 -13.07 7.50
CA ASP A 109 5.19 -12.78 8.80
C ASP A 109 5.65 -13.86 9.77
N LYS A 110 6.11 -13.49 10.96
CA LYS A 110 6.59 -14.45 11.95
C LYS A 110 6.40 -13.95 13.36
N ASP A 111 6.03 -14.86 14.23
CA ASP A 111 5.96 -14.64 15.67
C ASP A 111 6.82 -15.69 16.37
N ILE A 112 8.01 -15.27 16.79
CA ILE A 112 9.03 -16.14 17.40
C ILE A 112 8.51 -16.76 18.70
N ARG A 113 7.59 -16.10 19.42
CA ARG A 113 7.07 -16.60 20.70
C ARG A 113 6.17 -17.81 20.52
N THR A 114 5.38 -17.81 19.44
CA THR A 114 4.44 -18.89 19.13
C THR A 114 5.01 -19.87 18.11
N GLY A 115 6.11 -19.53 17.44
CA GLY A 115 6.64 -20.31 16.32
C GLY A 115 5.82 -20.14 15.03
N HIS A 116 4.80 -19.28 15.04
CA HIS A 116 4.00 -18.97 13.86
C HIS A 116 4.88 -18.34 12.77
N ARG A 117 4.69 -18.79 11.53
CA ARG A 117 5.43 -18.29 10.38
C ARG A 117 4.61 -18.41 9.10
N ILE A 118 4.61 -17.35 8.32
CA ILE A 118 4.20 -17.33 6.92
C ILE A 118 5.40 -16.84 6.13
N GLU A 119 5.88 -17.63 5.18
CA GLU A 119 7.01 -17.26 4.32
C GLU A 119 6.68 -17.58 2.87
N TYR A 120 6.69 -16.56 2.01
CA TYR A 120 6.53 -16.69 0.56
C TYR A 120 7.80 -16.21 -0.14
N ARG A 121 8.27 -16.97 -1.13
CA ARG A 121 9.45 -16.67 -1.95
C ARG A 121 9.03 -16.54 -3.41
N LYS A 122 9.45 -15.47 -4.07
CA LYS A 122 9.08 -15.19 -5.47
C LYS A 122 9.69 -16.19 -6.45
N ASN A 123 10.99 -16.47 -6.28
CA ASN A 123 11.78 -17.23 -7.26
C ASN A 123 12.15 -18.61 -6.73
N ASP A 124 12.70 -18.65 -5.52
CA ASP A 124 13.34 -19.84 -4.95
C ASP A 124 12.36 -20.71 -4.15
N PRO A 125 12.44 -22.04 -4.24
CA PRO A 125 11.70 -22.94 -3.35
C PRO A 125 12.12 -22.75 -1.89
N ILE A 126 11.20 -23.02 -0.96
CA ILE A 126 11.46 -22.95 0.48
C ILE A 126 12.06 -24.27 0.98
N LEU A 127 11.58 -25.41 0.47
CA LEU A 127 12.02 -26.76 0.84
C LEU A 127 12.29 -27.57 -0.45
N PRO A 128 13.35 -27.25 -1.22
CA PRO A 128 13.61 -27.89 -2.51
C PRO A 128 13.80 -29.41 -2.44
N GLU A 129 14.29 -29.93 -1.31
CA GLU A 129 14.44 -31.36 -1.05
C GLU A 129 13.12 -32.11 -0.84
N PHE A 130 12.06 -31.39 -0.47
CA PHE A 130 10.71 -31.94 -0.31
C PHE A 130 9.86 -31.68 -1.55
N ASN A 131 9.88 -30.45 -2.06
CA ASN A 131 9.14 -30.03 -3.24
C ASN A 131 9.84 -28.84 -3.91
N GLU A 132 10.41 -29.08 -5.09
CA GLU A 132 11.12 -28.09 -5.92
C GLU A 132 10.25 -26.93 -6.44
N HIS A 133 8.95 -26.96 -6.18
CA HIS A 133 7.99 -25.91 -6.54
C HIS A 133 7.34 -25.27 -5.32
N ALA A 134 7.60 -25.75 -4.11
CA ALA A 134 7.02 -25.19 -2.88
C ALA A 134 7.65 -23.84 -2.54
N ARG A 135 6.99 -22.77 -2.98
CA ARG A 135 7.41 -21.37 -2.76
C ARG A 135 6.72 -20.69 -1.59
N LYS A 136 5.81 -21.39 -0.91
CA LYS A 136 5.00 -20.86 0.20
C LYS A 136 4.99 -21.87 1.34
N LEU A 137 5.21 -21.37 2.55
CA LEU A 137 5.22 -22.15 3.78
C LEU A 137 4.41 -21.40 4.83
N ILE A 138 3.50 -22.12 5.49
CA ILE A 138 2.73 -21.64 6.62
C ILE A 138 2.93 -22.65 7.75
N ILE A 139 3.39 -22.17 8.89
CA ILE A 139 3.56 -22.92 10.13
C ILE A 139 2.71 -22.21 11.17
N ASP A 140 1.76 -22.94 11.75
CA ASP A 140 0.94 -22.45 12.85
C ASP A 140 0.80 -23.55 13.89
N ARG A 141 0.66 -23.16 15.16
CA ARG A 141 0.36 -24.13 16.20
C ARG A 141 -1.13 -24.38 16.25
N THR A 142 -1.51 -25.62 16.49
CA THR A 142 -2.92 -26.05 16.55
C THR A 142 -3.74 -25.35 17.64
N ASP A 143 -3.10 -24.84 18.70
CA ASP A 143 -3.75 -24.10 19.79
C ASP A 143 -3.95 -22.61 19.50
N GLU A 144 -3.15 -22.00 18.61
CA GLU A 144 -3.27 -20.59 18.22
C GLU A 144 -4.42 -20.35 17.23
N LYS A 145 -4.72 -21.34 16.36
CA LYS A 145 -5.81 -21.30 15.37
C LYS A 145 -5.79 -20.05 14.48
N ARG A 146 -4.61 -19.53 14.13
CA ARG A 146 -4.46 -18.42 13.17
C ARG A 146 -4.72 -18.90 11.75
N VAL A 147 -4.51 -20.18 11.50
CA VAL A 147 -4.82 -20.85 10.24
C VAL A 147 -5.84 -21.95 10.53
N THR A 148 -7.01 -21.85 9.92
CA THR A 148 -8.04 -22.90 9.97
C THR A 148 -8.39 -23.31 8.55
N VAL A 149 -8.70 -24.60 8.37
CA VAL A 149 -9.14 -25.14 7.08
C VAL A 149 -10.40 -25.96 7.31
N GLU A 150 -11.51 -25.50 6.76
CA GLU A 150 -12.83 -26.13 6.88
C GLU A 150 -13.54 -26.02 5.53
N ASN A 151 -14.21 -27.09 5.05
CA ASN A 151 -15.02 -27.06 3.83
C ASN A 151 -14.33 -26.49 2.57
N ASN A 152 -13.04 -26.80 2.35
CA ASN A 152 -12.21 -26.24 1.25
C ASN A 152 -12.00 -24.72 1.32
N GLU A 153 -12.21 -24.12 2.49
CA GLU A 153 -11.85 -22.73 2.78
C GLU A 153 -10.73 -22.72 3.82
N MET A 154 -9.68 -21.96 3.52
CA MET A 154 -8.61 -21.66 4.47
C MET A 154 -8.80 -20.22 4.96
N THR A 155 -8.95 -20.05 6.27
CA THR A 155 -8.93 -18.74 6.91
C THR A 155 -7.54 -18.51 7.50
N ILE A 156 -6.95 -17.37 7.19
CA ILE A 156 -5.69 -16.92 7.79
C ILE A 156 -5.93 -15.59 8.51
N GLN A 157 -5.62 -15.57 9.81
CA GLN A 157 -5.54 -14.37 10.62
C GLN A 157 -4.09 -13.89 10.69
N TYR A 158 -3.80 -12.79 10.01
CA TYR A 158 -2.50 -12.11 10.05
C TYR A 158 -2.45 -11.17 11.25
N THR A 159 -1.39 -11.29 12.05
CA THR A 159 -1.13 -10.33 13.14
C THR A 159 -0.45 -9.10 12.58
N ARG A 160 -1.05 -7.92 12.81
CA ARG A 160 -0.45 -6.67 12.36
C ARG A 160 0.68 -6.27 13.29
N GLN A 161 1.85 -5.98 12.71
CA GLN A 161 2.91 -5.30 13.44
C GLN A 161 2.42 -3.94 13.92
N LYS A 162 2.92 -3.45 15.05
CA LYS A 162 2.53 -2.12 15.56
C LYS A 162 2.95 -1.01 14.59
N TYR A 163 1.98 -0.25 14.13
CA TYR A 163 2.16 1.00 13.37
C TYR A 163 1.18 2.05 13.88
N ASN A 164 1.46 3.31 13.55
CA ASN A 164 0.56 4.42 13.81
C ASN A 164 -0.33 4.63 12.58
N PRO A 165 -1.67 4.49 12.67
CA PRO A 165 -2.55 4.56 11.51
C PRO A 165 -2.49 5.89 10.74
N ILE A 166 -2.35 7.03 11.43
CA ILE A 166 -2.26 8.33 10.74
C ILE A 166 -1.00 8.45 9.86
N ASP A 167 0.10 7.77 10.24
CA ASP A 167 1.32 7.73 9.44
C ASP A 167 1.12 6.96 8.12
N VAL A 168 0.16 6.04 8.06
CA VAL A 168 -0.26 5.37 6.81
C VAL A 168 -0.97 6.37 5.91
N TYR A 169 -1.87 7.19 6.46
CA TYR A 169 -2.54 8.26 5.71
C TYR A 169 -1.52 9.24 5.14
N TYR A 170 -0.56 9.70 5.94
CA TYR A 170 0.50 10.60 5.46
C TYR A 170 1.38 9.97 4.37
N ALA A 171 1.65 8.67 4.44
CA ALA A 171 2.35 7.97 3.36
C ALA A 171 1.57 8.05 2.04
N LEU A 172 0.27 7.77 2.08
CA LEU A 172 -0.60 7.84 0.90
C LEU A 172 -0.77 9.29 0.40
N LEU A 173 -0.94 10.25 1.30
CA LEU A 173 -1.09 11.66 0.97
C LEU A 173 0.18 12.22 0.33
N LYS A 174 1.36 11.79 0.78
CA LYS A 174 2.63 12.13 0.15
C LYS A 174 2.70 11.67 -1.30
N MET A 175 2.23 10.44 -1.58
CA MET A 175 2.16 9.92 -2.96
C MET A 175 1.24 10.80 -3.80
N ALA A 176 0.07 11.15 -3.27
CA ALA A 176 -0.90 12.02 -3.92
C ALA A 176 -0.32 13.40 -4.24
N LEU A 177 0.27 14.09 -3.25
CA LEU A 177 0.84 15.43 -3.41
C LEU A 177 2.01 15.47 -4.38
N THR A 178 2.74 14.37 -4.55
CA THR A 178 3.77 14.26 -5.59
C THR A 178 3.17 14.30 -7.00
N LEU A 179 1.94 13.82 -7.17
CA LEU A 179 1.20 13.77 -8.45
C LEU A 179 0.38 15.03 -8.73
N VAL A 180 0.18 15.89 -7.73
CA VAL A 180 -0.54 17.17 -7.89
C VAL A 180 0.19 18.05 -8.93
N PRO A 181 -0.54 18.64 -9.90
CA PRO A 181 0.01 19.63 -10.81
C PRO A 181 0.67 20.78 -10.06
N PHE A 182 1.78 21.28 -10.58
CA PHE A 182 2.59 22.29 -9.89
C PHE A 182 1.78 23.55 -9.55
N GLU A 183 0.93 23.97 -10.49
CA GLU A 183 0.09 25.16 -10.41
C GLU A 183 -0.98 25.08 -9.32
N GLU A 184 -1.25 23.88 -8.79
CA GLU A 184 -2.25 23.65 -7.75
C GLU A 184 -1.62 23.39 -6.38
N LEU A 185 -0.29 23.26 -6.29
CA LEU A 185 0.40 22.89 -5.05
C LEU A 185 0.17 23.91 -3.92
N GLU A 186 -0.02 25.18 -4.26
CA GLU A 186 -0.31 26.26 -3.29
C GLU A 186 -1.60 26.01 -2.48
N ARG A 187 -2.54 25.21 -3.00
CA ARG A 187 -3.78 24.85 -2.32
C ARG A 187 -3.56 23.92 -1.13
N PHE A 188 -2.37 23.35 -0.99
CA PHE A 188 -2.02 22.30 -0.03
C PHE A 188 -0.90 22.71 0.94
N MET A 189 -0.57 24.01 1.02
CA MET A 189 0.55 24.50 1.84
C MET A 189 0.44 24.09 3.33
N ASP A 190 -0.77 24.03 3.89
CA ASP A 190 -0.98 23.61 5.29
C ASP A 190 -0.57 22.15 5.48
N THR A 191 -0.87 21.30 4.50
CA THR A 191 -0.42 19.90 4.50
C THR A 191 1.11 19.78 4.48
N LEU A 192 1.78 20.63 3.69
CA LEU A 192 3.23 20.63 3.60
C LEU A 192 3.88 21.03 4.94
N ILE A 193 3.30 22.04 5.62
CA ILE A 193 3.69 22.43 6.99
C ILE A 193 3.52 21.25 7.95
N VAL A 194 2.40 20.53 7.87
CA VAL A 194 2.16 19.35 8.72
C VAL A 194 3.21 18.26 8.48
N PHE A 195 3.63 18.01 7.24
CA PHE A 195 4.73 17.08 6.97
C PHE A 195 6.05 17.55 7.60
N GLN A 196 6.37 18.84 7.52
CA GLN A 196 7.57 19.39 8.15
C GLN A 196 7.52 19.28 9.69
N ALA A 197 6.33 19.38 10.29
CA ALA A 197 6.10 19.18 11.71
C ALA A 197 6.06 17.69 12.14
N GLY A 198 6.21 16.76 11.19
CA GLY A 198 6.22 15.31 11.46
C GLY A 198 4.83 14.66 11.54
N GLY A 199 3.76 15.33 11.12
CA GLY A 199 2.44 14.71 10.94
C GLY A 199 1.54 14.65 12.18
N HIS A 200 1.24 15.77 12.83
CA HIS A 200 0.54 15.75 14.12
C HIS A 200 -0.76 16.58 14.22
N GLU A 201 -1.27 17.14 13.12
CA GLU A 201 -2.37 18.13 13.20
C GLU A 201 -3.57 17.89 12.27
N ILE A 202 -3.55 16.81 11.47
CA ILE A 202 -4.64 16.53 10.54
C ILE A 202 -5.62 15.52 11.15
N GLU A 203 -6.84 15.96 11.47
CA GLU A 203 -7.99 15.10 11.76
C GLU A 203 -8.56 14.58 10.44
N ILE A 204 -8.19 13.35 10.03
CA ILE A 204 -8.80 12.68 8.87
C ILE A 204 -9.27 11.29 9.26
N ASP A 205 -10.58 11.11 9.09
CA ASP A 205 -11.33 9.92 9.48
C ASP A 205 -11.78 9.07 8.28
N ARG A 206 -11.31 9.38 7.04
CA ARG A 206 -11.91 8.81 5.81
C ARG A 206 -10.88 8.28 4.84
N GLY A 207 -11.06 7.02 4.47
CA GLY A 207 -10.41 6.34 3.37
C GLY A 207 -11.14 5.04 3.11
N VAL A 208 -10.96 4.46 1.93
CA VAL A 208 -11.54 3.14 1.61
C VAL A 208 -10.49 2.19 1.06
N VAL A 209 -10.61 0.92 1.43
CA VAL A 209 -9.96 -0.19 0.74
C VAL A 209 -11.01 -0.98 0.00
N GLU A 210 -10.80 -1.14 -1.29
CA GLU A 210 -11.50 -2.07 -2.16
C GLU A 210 -10.66 -3.35 -2.30
N PHE A 211 -11.28 -4.51 -2.13
CA PHE A 211 -10.68 -5.82 -2.37
C PHE A 211 -11.46 -6.56 -3.45
N GLN A 212 -10.75 -7.09 -4.45
CA GLN A 212 -11.30 -7.97 -5.47
C GLN A 212 -10.60 -9.33 -5.42
N PRO A 213 -11.33 -10.46 -5.28
CA PRO A 213 -10.73 -11.79 -5.36
C PRO A 213 -10.28 -12.13 -6.79
N GLY A 214 -9.41 -13.12 -6.93
CA GLY A 214 -8.90 -13.60 -8.22
C GLY A 214 -7.40 -13.33 -8.41
N ILE A 215 -6.89 -13.66 -9.58
CA ILE A 215 -5.47 -13.50 -9.93
C ILE A 215 -5.25 -12.08 -10.45
N ASP A 216 -4.53 -11.26 -9.69
CA ASP A 216 -4.12 -9.89 -10.03
C ASP A 216 -5.22 -9.05 -10.75
N PRO A 217 -6.41 -8.88 -10.14
CA PRO A 217 -7.56 -8.27 -10.82
C PRO A 217 -7.32 -6.82 -11.24
N PHE A 218 -6.48 -6.08 -10.50
CA PHE A 218 -6.10 -4.71 -10.85
C PHE A 218 -5.02 -4.62 -11.93
N ASN A 219 -4.51 -5.78 -12.39
CA ASN A 219 -3.49 -5.91 -13.43
C ASN A 219 -2.23 -5.09 -13.10
N GLY A 220 -1.64 -5.35 -11.94
CA GLY A 220 -0.44 -4.68 -11.47
C GLY A 220 -0.68 -3.47 -10.57
N THR A 221 0.38 -2.67 -10.39
CA THR A 221 0.37 -1.48 -9.53
C THR A 221 -0.04 -0.26 -10.34
N ASN A 222 -1.10 0.44 -9.93
CA ASN A 222 -1.60 1.63 -10.62
C ASN A 222 -1.78 2.79 -9.64
N ALA A 223 -1.71 4.01 -10.14
CA ALA A 223 -1.95 5.23 -9.38
C ALA A 223 -2.76 6.22 -10.19
N GLN A 224 -3.82 6.75 -9.59
CA GLN A 224 -4.70 7.72 -10.19
C GLN A 224 -4.93 8.90 -9.25
N LEU A 225 -5.04 10.09 -9.80
CA LEU A 225 -5.46 11.30 -9.09
C LEU A 225 -6.68 11.88 -9.79
N PHE A 226 -7.73 12.10 -9.02
CA PHE A 226 -8.98 12.67 -9.49
C PHE A 226 -9.14 14.06 -8.90
N ARG A 227 -9.56 15.03 -9.73
CA ARG A 227 -9.79 16.42 -9.33
C ARG A 227 -11.27 16.75 -9.48
N ARG A 228 -11.88 17.36 -8.46
CA ARG A 228 -13.28 17.79 -8.47
C ARG A 228 -13.52 18.80 -9.59
N LYS A 229 -14.61 18.66 -10.33
CA LYS A 229 -15.00 19.58 -11.41
C LYS A 229 -15.40 20.94 -10.83
N GLN A 230 -14.91 22.03 -11.44
CA GLN A 230 -15.11 23.40 -10.92
C GLN A 230 -16.53 23.94 -11.12
N GLU A 231 -17.29 23.41 -12.08
CA GLU A 231 -18.59 23.95 -12.50
C GLU A 231 -19.74 23.62 -11.55
N GLN A 232 -19.51 22.79 -10.53
CA GLN A 232 -20.53 22.31 -9.61
C GLN A 232 -20.44 23.01 -8.25
N LEU A 233 -21.12 24.15 -8.11
CA LEU A 233 -21.13 24.99 -6.90
C LEU A 233 -21.73 24.32 -5.63
N ILE A 234 -22.42 23.18 -5.78
CA ILE A 234 -23.00 22.37 -4.68
C ILE A 234 -21.96 21.40 -4.07
N ASP A 235 -20.79 21.23 -4.71
CA ASP A 235 -19.84 20.14 -4.43
C ASP A 235 -18.70 20.49 -3.46
N ALA A 236 -18.77 21.63 -2.77
CA ALA A 236 -17.83 21.96 -1.69
C ALA A 236 -17.83 20.92 -0.55
N ASN A 237 -18.89 20.08 -0.49
CA ASN A 237 -19.02 19.00 0.48
C ASN A 237 -18.27 17.70 0.12
N TYR A 238 -17.56 17.63 -1.01
CA TYR A 238 -16.69 16.49 -1.36
C TYR A 238 -15.23 16.93 -1.44
N PRO A 239 -14.21 16.07 -1.22
CA PRO A 239 -12.80 16.45 -1.32
C PRO A 239 -12.44 17.11 -2.64
N TYR A 240 -11.55 18.10 -2.62
CA TYR A 240 -11.04 18.71 -3.85
C TYR A 240 -10.36 17.68 -4.77
N MET A 241 -9.62 16.73 -4.20
CA MET A 241 -9.01 15.64 -4.92
C MET A 241 -9.22 14.30 -4.22
N VAL A 242 -9.22 13.22 -5.01
CA VAL A 242 -9.21 11.83 -4.52
C VAL A 242 -8.00 11.13 -5.10
N PHE A 243 -7.18 10.54 -4.24
CA PHE A 243 -6.06 9.72 -4.66
C PHE A 243 -6.44 8.25 -4.57
N LYS A 244 -6.08 7.47 -5.60
CA LYS A 244 -6.30 6.03 -5.69
C LYS A 244 -5.01 5.33 -6.04
N VAL A 245 -4.63 4.33 -5.24
CA VAL A 245 -3.52 3.41 -5.55
C VAL A 245 -4.02 1.98 -5.50
N SER A 246 -3.79 1.22 -6.57
CA SER A 246 -4.15 -0.19 -6.63
C SER A 246 -2.91 -1.07 -6.79
N PHE A 247 -2.93 -2.25 -6.20
CA PHE A 247 -1.86 -3.24 -6.29
C PHE A 247 -2.40 -4.63 -5.94
N GLY A 248 -2.09 -5.62 -6.78
CA GLY A 248 -2.55 -6.99 -6.57
C GLY A 248 -4.07 -7.07 -6.53
N ASN A 249 -4.64 -7.41 -5.37
CA ASN A 249 -6.08 -7.54 -5.15
C ASN A 249 -6.73 -6.32 -4.48
N PHE A 250 -5.95 -5.27 -4.20
CA PHE A 250 -6.39 -4.16 -3.36
C PHE A 250 -6.33 -2.83 -4.09
N SER A 251 -7.27 -1.93 -3.78
CA SER A 251 -7.21 -0.52 -4.13
C SER A 251 -7.51 0.33 -2.90
N ILE A 252 -6.61 1.24 -2.55
CA ILE A 252 -6.77 2.18 -1.44
C ILE A 252 -7.08 3.56 -2.02
N GLN A 253 -8.11 4.22 -1.48
CA GLN A 253 -8.49 5.58 -1.84
C GLN A 253 -8.56 6.48 -0.62
N ILE A 254 -8.02 7.69 -0.75
CA ILE A 254 -8.05 8.71 0.30
C ILE A 254 -8.48 10.07 -0.28
N PRO A 255 -9.12 10.93 0.53
CA PRO A 255 -9.30 12.33 0.19
C PRO A 255 -7.96 13.06 0.21
N VAL A 256 -7.84 14.09 -0.64
CA VAL A 256 -6.70 15.00 -0.69
C VAL A 256 -7.27 16.41 -0.58
N LEU A 257 -7.22 16.94 0.64
CA LEU A 257 -7.92 18.15 1.06
C LEU A 257 -7.08 19.39 0.84
N THR A 258 -7.69 20.48 0.39
CA THR A 258 -7.04 21.79 0.36
C THR A 258 -7.00 22.42 1.76
N ASN A 259 -6.21 23.49 1.92
CA ASN A 259 -6.13 24.32 3.13
C ASN A 259 -7.53 24.72 3.66
N GLU A 260 -8.46 25.06 2.76
CA GLU A 260 -9.83 25.48 3.11
C GLU A 260 -10.75 24.32 3.54
N GLU A 261 -10.38 23.08 3.20
CA GLU A 261 -11.18 21.89 3.46
C GLU A 261 -10.82 21.19 4.77
N PHE A 262 -9.59 21.36 5.29
CA PHE A 262 -9.14 20.72 6.54
C PHE A 262 -10.03 21.01 7.75
N ASN A 263 -10.65 22.20 7.82
CA ASN A 263 -11.48 22.60 8.96
C ASN A 263 -12.97 22.21 8.80
N GLN A 264 -13.35 21.53 7.73
CA GLN A 264 -14.74 21.22 7.43
C GLN A 264 -15.18 19.89 8.09
N ARG A 265 -15.89 19.98 9.21
CA ARG A 265 -16.26 18.81 10.05
C ARG A 265 -17.25 17.80 9.45
N LYS A 266 -17.68 17.92 8.18
CA LYS A 266 -18.76 17.10 7.59
C LYS A 266 -18.64 16.76 6.10
N GLN A 267 -17.43 16.75 5.53
CA GLN A 267 -17.24 16.48 4.11
C GLN A 267 -17.56 15.02 3.73
N SER A 268 -18.49 14.77 2.81
CA SER A 268 -18.79 13.44 2.29
C SER A 268 -17.61 12.89 1.46
N PHE A 269 -17.36 11.57 1.51
CA PHE A 269 -16.30 10.95 0.70
C PHE A 269 -16.90 10.05 -0.38
N MET A 270 -16.77 10.48 -1.63
CA MET A 270 -17.10 9.69 -2.83
C MET A 270 -15.83 9.01 -3.32
N PHE A 271 -15.90 7.73 -3.67
CA PHE A 271 -14.76 6.95 -4.17
C PHE A 271 -15.11 6.22 -5.45
N GLN A 272 -14.12 5.93 -6.28
CA GLN A 272 -14.31 5.26 -7.55
C GLN A 272 -14.18 3.74 -7.37
N ARG A 273 -15.30 3.02 -7.47
CA ARG A 273 -15.31 1.55 -7.37
C ARG A 273 -14.80 0.92 -8.66
N SER A 274 -13.97 -0.12 -8.56
CA SER A 274 -13.33 -0.74 -9.72
C SER A 274 -14.09 -1.96 -10.22
N PHE A 275 -14.69 -2.73 -9.30
CA PHE A 275 -15.49 -3.91 -9.62
C PHE A 275 -16.85 -3.89 -8.90
N GLU A 276 -17.90 -4.42 -9.54
CA GLU A 276 -19.26 -4.42 -9.00
C GLU A 276 -19.44 -5.38 -7.82
N ASP A 277 -18.66 -6.45 -7.79
CA ASP A 277 -18.64 -7.50 -6.78
C ASP A 277 -17.52 -7.33 -5.73
N SER A 278 -16.74 -6.25 -5.80
CA SER A 278 -15.64 -6.02 -4.84
C SER A 278 -16.13 -5.77 -3.42
N ILE A 279 -15.30 -6.12 -2.44
CA ILE A 279 -15.57 -5.85 -1.03
C ILE A 279 -14.98 -4.48 -0.68
N ILE A 280 -15.82 -3.57 -0.17
CA ILE A 280 -15.40 -2.24 0.29
C ILE A 280 -15.30 -2.22 1.81
N ARG A 281 -14.22 -1.64 2.34
CA ARG A 281 -14.01 -1.41 3.78
C ARG A 281 -13.54 0.01 4.01
N ILE A 282 -14.05 0.64 5.06
CA ILE A 282 -13.54 1.94 5.52
C ILE A 282 -12.19 1.73 6.21
N VAL A 283 -11.24 2.63 5.97
CA VAL A 283 -9.95 2.66 6.66
C VAL A 283 -10.06 3.55 7.89
N ASP A 284 -9.72 2.98 9.05
CA ASP A 284 -9.54 3.73 10.28
C ASP A 284 -8.08 4.23 10.36
N PHE A 285 -7.89 5.55 10.24
CA PHE A 285 -6.59 6.21 10.35
C PHE A 285 -6.31 6.76 11.76
N GLU A 286 -7.16 6.46 12.74
CA GLU A 286 -6.96 6.80 14.14
C GLU A 286 -6.59 5.56 14.96
N ASN A 287 -7.28 4.45 14.73
CA ASN A 287 -7.14 3.23 15.52
C ASN A 287 -6.58 2.07 14.71
N MET A 288 -5.55 1.43 15.27
CA MET A 288 -4.90 0.29 14.63
C MET A 288 -5.74 -0.98 14.83
N ALA A 289 -6.19 -1.60 13.74
CA ALA A 289 -6.69 -2.97 13.80
C ALA A 289 -5.53 -3.93 14.16
N PRO A 290 -5.67 -4.79 15.20
CA PRO A 290 -4.60 -5.70 15.59
C PRO A 290 -4.43 -6.88 14.61
N TYR A 291 -5.47 -7.21 13.85
CA TYR A 291 -5.50 -8.36 12.96
C TYR A 291 -6.04 -8.00 11.58
N TYR A 292 -5.71 -8.83 10.59
CA TYR A 292 -6.39 -8.88 9.30
C TYR A 292 -6.72 -10.33 8.97
N THR A 293 -7.98 -10.60 8.64
CA THR A 293 -8.43 -11.95 8.29
C THR A 293 -8.70 -12.05 6.80
N ALA A 294 -8.10 -13.05 6.16
CA ALA A 294 -8.34 -13.40 4.76
C ALA A 294 -8.91 -14.82 4.67
N VAL A 295 -9.76 -15.04 3.66
CA VAL A 295 -10.36 -16.33 3.35
C VAL A 295 -9.94 -16.71 1.94
N PHE A 296 -9.49 -17.96 1.76
CA PHE A 296 -9.02 -18.49 0.50
C PHE A 296 -9.77 -19.79 0.18
N SER A 297 -10.18 -19.97 -1.06
CA SER A 297 -10.59 -21.30 -1.55
C SER A 297 -9.34 -22.16 -1.75
N VAL A 298 -9.31 -23.35 -1.17
CA VAL A 298 -8.16 -24.26 -1.20
C VAL A 298 -8.55 -25.68 -1.58
N LEU A 299 -7.66 -26.34 -2.32
CA LEU A 299 -7.72 -27.78 -2.53
C LEU A 299 -6.76 -28.45 -1.56
N GLN A 300 -7.23 -29.51 -0.89
CA GLN A 300 -6.45 -30.25 0.09
C GLN A 300 -6.00 -31.58 -0.51
N LYS A 301 -4.75 -31.96 -0.21
CA LYS A 301 -4.21 -33.27 -0.50
C LYS A 301 -3.69 -33.86 0.80
N GLU A 302 -4.26 -35.00 1.21
CA GLU A 302 -3.71 -35.75 2.32
C GLU A 302 -2.31 -36.29 1.98
N MET A 303 -1.41 -36.19 2.94
CA MET A 303 -0.05 -36.71 2.82
C MET A 303 0.02 -38.12 3.42
N ASP A 304 0.71 -39.03 2.72
CA ASP A 304 1.04 -40.34 3.27
C ASP A 304 2.17 -40.26 4.33
N GLU A 305 2.42 -41.35 5.05
CA GLU A 305 3.40 -41.37 6.14
C GLU A 305 4.85 -41.13 5.67
N ASP A 306 5.22 -41.57 4.46
CA ASP A 306 6.56 -41.31 3.92
C ASP A 306 6.72 -39.84 3.54
N GLN A 307 5.68 -39.23 2.96
CA GLN A 307 5.63 -37.80 2.67
C GLN A 307 5.72 -36.95 3.95
N LYS A 308 5.01 -37.34 5.02
CA LYS A 308 5.10 -36.66 6.33
C LYS A 308 6.51 -36.73 6.90
N ARG A 309 7.13 -37.91 6.88
CA ARG A 309 8.51 -38.11 7.36
C ARG A 309 9.51 -37.25 6.59
N LYS A 310 9.44 -37.25 5.26
CA LYS A 310 10.30 -36.42 4.40
C LYS A 310 10.11 -34.91 4.66
N LEU A 311 8.86 -34.48 4.86
CA LEU A 311 8.57 -33.10 5.21
C LEU A 311 9.17 -32.73 6.58
N GLU A 312 9.04 -33.60 7.58
CA GLU A 312 9.61 -33.39 8.91
C GLU A 312 11.14 -33.28 8.86
N GLU A 313 11.81 -34.18 8.13
CA GLU A 313 13.26 -34.11 7.92
C GLU A 313 13.68 -32.79 7.25
N ALA A 314 13.01 -32.40 6.17
CA ALA A 314 13.27 -31.12 5.48
C ALA A 314 13.06 -29.90 6.38
N LEU A 315 11.98 -29.90 7.17
CA LEU A 315 11.70 -28.82 8.13
C LEU A 315 12.77 -28.74 9.22
N LYS A 316 13.28 -29.86 9.74
CA LYS A 316 14.38 -29.88 10.71
C LYS A 316 15.70 -29.41 10.10
N THR A 317 16.04 -29.90 8.90
CA THR A 317 17.26 -29.49 8.18
C THR A 317 17.32 -27.98 7.94
N ASN A 318 16.16 -27.35 7.68
CA ASN A 318 16.07 -25.90 7.47
C ASN A 318 15.77 -25.09 8.74
N GLY A 319 15.73 -25.73 9.92
CA GLY A 319 15.50 -25.06 11.21
C GLY A 319 14.08 -24.50 11.41
N TYR A 320 13.09 -25.06 10.70
CA TYR A 320 11.68 -24.73 10.87
C TYR A 320 11.01 -25.58 11.97
N LEU A 321 11.54 -26.77 12.23
CA LEU A 321 11.19 -27.63 13.36
C LEU A 321 12.45 -27.92 14.16
N ASN A 322 12.32 -27.97 15.49
CA ASN A 322 13.39 -28.39 16.39
C ASN A 322 13.44 -29.92 16.53
#